data_AF-X0VZK4-F1
#
_entry.id   AF-X0VZK4-F1
#
_cell.length_a   1.000
_cell.length_b   1.000
_cell.length_c   1.000
_cell.angle_alpha   90.00
_cell.angle_beta   90.00
_cell.angle_gamma   90.00
#
_symmetry.space_group_name_H-M   'P 1'
#
loop_
_entity.id
_entity.type
_entity.pdbx_description
1 polymer ?
#
loop_
_entity_poly.entity_id
_entity_poly.type
_entity_poly.pdbx_seq_one_letter_code
_entity_poly.pdbx_strand_id
1 'polypeptide(L)'
;LGYLTGQAGTMFYKLLRFGYYDLRWARSILEKSGARAICFDHIMPGLYVVGNLLKAAQEMSIPSFSLPHGVLLYTNEATKPKATDARRLAKFNRFGYIIVPNRLRKDLLVRSGVSAEKIFVLGCARYSAEWLEQNKKIIPRRIEATANSKNRLKVVFMPSKPQCHADLGRLSITCNLLAGMKNIDVMIKPHTRAGGEKHLFEGNNLLDASHILTAELCEWADVSIVVGSSVITEALMKKKPALYLKYLHANTTLFEE
;
A
#
# COMPACT_ATOMS: atom_id res chain seq x y z
N LEU A 1 30.82 -15.31 13.16
CA LEU A 1 31.51 -14.40 12.24
C LEU A 1 30.58 -13.77 11.18
N GLY A 2 29.78 -14.53 10.43
CA GLY A 2 28.96 -14.02 9.30
C GLY A 2 27.94 -12.90 9.62
N TYR A 3 27.39 -12.87 10.83
CA TYR A 3 26.44 -11.82 11.25
C TYR A 3 27.12 -10.46 11.46
N LEU A 4 28.33 -10.45 12.03
CA LEU A 4 29.10 -9.24 12.29
C LEU A 4 29.66 -8.63 10.99
N THR A 5 30.12 -9.48 10.06
CA THR A 5 30.53 -9.04 8.71
C THR A 5 29.35 -8.49 7.90
N GLY A 6 28.16 -9.08 8.03
CA GLY A 6 26.93 -8.56 7.39
C GLY A 6 26.49 -7.19 7.95
N GLN A 7 26.61 -6.98 9.26
CA GLN A 7 26.32 -5.68 9.88
C GLN A 7 27.33 -4.60 9.49
N ALA A 8 28.63 -4.92 9.48
CA ALA A 8 29.69 -4.01 9.04
C ALA A 8 29.50 -3.61 7.56
N GLY A 9 29.21 -4.57 6.67
CA GLY A 9 28.92 -4.28 5.26
C GLY A 9 27.68 -3.40 5.06
N THR A 10 26.62 -3.63 5.84
CA THR A 10 25.42 -2.78 5.82
C THR A 10 25.72 -1.36 6.29
N MET A 11 26.54 -1.21 7.33
CA MET A 11 26.95 0.10 7.85
C MET A 11 27.81 0.86 6.84
N PHE A 12 28.79 0.19 6.24
CA PHE A 12 29.64 0.74 5.19
C PHE A 12 28.83 1.16 3.95
N TYR A 13 27.90 0.32 3.49
CA TYR A 13 26.98 0.66 2.41
C TYR A 13 26.13 1.89 2.73
N LYS A 14 25.59 1.99 3.96
CA LYS A 14 24.84 3.18 4.40
C LYS A 14 25.72 4.43 4.37
N LEU A 15 26.96 4.36 4.86
CA LEU A 15 27.90 5.48 4.86
C LEU A 15 28.24 5.94 3.44
N LEU A 16 28.60 5.02 2.54
CA LEU A 16 28.85 5.32 1.13
C LEU A 16 27.62 5.94 0.45
N ARG A 17 26.43 5.42 0.75
CA ARG A 17 25.17 5.96 0.24
C ARG A 17 24.94 7.39 0.72
N PHE A 18 25.20 7.69 1.99
CA PHE A 18 25.08 9.05 2.52
C PHE A 18 26.08 10.03 1.88
N GLY A 19 27.30 9.57 1.60
CA GLY A 19 28.32 10.39 0.93
C GLY A 19 28.02 10.64 -0.56
N TYR A 20 27.53 9.62 -1.27
CA TYR A 20 27.26 9.72 -2.71
C TYR A 20 25.96 10.47 -3.02
N TYR A 21 24.87 10.15 -2.33
CA TYR A 21 23.55 10.74 -2.56
C TYR A 21 23.36 12.01 -1.74
N ASP A 22 24.31 12.94 -1.83
CA ASP A 22 24.31 14.20 -1.10
C ASP A 22 23.41 15.28 -1.76
N LEU A 23 23.47 16.50 -1.23
CA LEU A 23 22.71 17.64 -1.77
C LEU A 23 23.18 18.05 -3.19
N ARG A 24 24.49 17.92 -3.49
CA ARG A 24 25.04 18.27 -4.81
C ARG A 24 24.54 17.30 -5.86
N TRP A 25 24.50 16.01 -5.54
CA TRP A 25 23.88 15.00 -6.38
C TRP A 25 22.41 15.31 -6.63
N ALA A 26 21.64 15.64 -5.58
CA ALA A 26 20.23 15.97 -5.71
C ALA A 26 20.00 17.18 -6.64
N ARG A 27 20.75 18.28 -6.44
CA ARG A 27 20.69 19.45 -7.32
C ARG A 27 21.04 19.10 -8.77
N SER A 28 22.13 18.35 -8.98
CA SER A 28 22.55 17.97 -10.33
C SER A 28 21.48 17.15 -11.07
N ILE A 29 20.75 16.27 -10.38
CA ILE A 29 19.61 15.56 -11.00
C ILE A 29 18.50 16.51 -11.40
N LEU A 30 18.12 17.44 -10.51
CA LEU A 30 17.04 18.39 -10.79
C LEU A 30 17.39 19.33 -11.96
N GLU A 31 18.64 19.79 -12.02
CA GLU A 31 19.17 20.61 -13.11
C GLU A 31 19.19 19.84 -14.44
N LYS A 32 19.82 18.65 -14.45
CA LYS A 32 19.97 17.85 -15.67
C LYS A 32 18.64 17.36 -16.23
N SER A 33 17.66 17.09 -15.36
CA SER A 33 16.32 16.68 -15.79
C SER A 33 15.44 17.86 -16.24
N GLY A 34 15.83 19.10 -15.96
CA GLY A 34 14.98 20.27 -16.18
C GLY A 34 13.69 20.22 -15.34
N ALA A 35 13.72 19.56 -14.17
CA ALA A 35 12.53 19.29 -13.38
C ALA A 35 11.80 20.58 -13.00
N ARG A 36 10.50 20.64 -13.31
CA ARG A 36 9.59 21.73 -12.92
C ARG A 36 8.73 21.38 -11.71
N ALA A 37 8.76 20.12 -11.27
CA ALA A 37 8.12 19.62 -10.08
C ALA A 37 8.80 18.31 -9.65
N ILE A 38 8.68 17.95 -8.37
CA ILE A 38 9.06 16.62 -7.87
C ILE A 38 7.89 15.95 -7.16
N CYS A 39 7.67 14.67 -7.45
CA CYS A 39 6.54 13.90 -6.95
C CYS A 39 7.03 12.68 -6.16
N PHE A 40 6.39 12.42 -5.02
CA PHE A 40 6.77 11.36 -4.09
C PHE A 40 5.56 10.53 -3.66
N ASP A 41 5.72 9.22 -3.47
CA ASP A 41 4.65 8.27 -3.15
C ASP A 41 4.29 8.21 -1.65
N HIS A 42 3.98 9.34 -1.02
CA HIS A 42 3.70 9.44 0.43
C HIS A 42 4.82 8.84 1.31
N ILE A 43 6.03 8.79 0.76
CA ILE A 43 7.23 8.36 1.45
C ILE A 43 7.61 9.35 2.54
N MET A 44 8.15 8.84 3.64
CA MET A 44 8.57 9.69 4.74
C MET A 44 9.79 10.55 4.30
N PRO A 45 9.80 11.88 4.54
CA PRO A 45 10.93 12.73 4.15
C PRO A 45 12.29 12.38 4.74
N GLY A 46 12.34 11.57 5.80
CA GLY A 46 13.58 11.09 6.42
C GLY A 46 14.11 9.77 5.84
N LEU A 47 13.46 9.21 4.82
CA LEU A 47 13.85 7.94 4.22
C LEU A 47 14.56 8.14 2.89
N TYR A 48 15.52 7.26 2.60
CA TYR A 48 16.27 7.22 1.35
C TYR A 48 16.90 8.59 1.01
N VAL A 49 16.70 9.07 -0.22
CA VAL A 49 17.27 10.33 -0.73
C VAL A 49 16.27 11.51 -0.67
N VAL A 50 15.06 11.27 -0.16
CA VAL A 50 13.95 12.22 -0.20
C VAL A 50 14.32 13.54 0.46
N GLY A 51 15.05 13.48 1.58
CA GLY A 51 15.43 14.68 2.30
C GLY A 51 16.33 15.63 1.50
N ASN A 52 17.29 15.08 0.75
CA ASN A 52 18.20 15.87 -0.09
C ASN A 52 17.49 16.41 -1.33
N LEU A 53 16.60 15.63 -1.94
CA LEU A 53 15.76 16.08 -3.06
C LEU A 53 14.81 17.21 -2.65
N LEU A 54 14.17 17.11 -1.48
CA LEU A 54 13.30 18.17 -0.96
C LEU A 54 14.09 19.45 -0.68
N LYS A 55 15.28 19.33 -0.09
CA LYS A 55 16.14 20.50 0.19
C LYS A 55 16.62 21.15 -1.12
N ALA A 56 17.11 20.36 -2.08
CA ALA A 56 17.54 20.87 -3.38
C ALA A 56 16.38 21.56 -4.13
N ALA A 57 15.21 20.94 -4.17
CA ALA A 57 14.05 21.54 -4.83
C ALA A 57 13.60 22.83 -4.16
N GLN A 58 13.63 22.90 -2.82
CA GLN A 58 13.34 24.14 -2.10
C GLN A 58 14.33 25.26 -2.49
N GLU A 59 15.63 24.97 -2.51
CA GLU A 59 16.68 25.95 -2.89
C GLU A 59 16.55 26.40 -4.35
N MET A 60 16.00 25.53 -5.21
CA MET A 60 15.78 25.79 -6.63
C MET A 60 14.37 26.33 -6.95
N SER A 61 13.54 26.58 -5.93
CA SER A 61 12.13 26.97 -6.10
C SER A 61 11.29 26.00 -6.95
N ILE A 62 11.62 24.71 -6.92
CA ILE A 62 10.88 23.63 -7.58
C ILE A 62 9.80 23.10 -6.61
N PRO A 63 8.52 23.09 -6.99
CA PRO A 63 7.44 22.58 -6.14
C PRO A 63 7.58 21.07 -5.89
N SER A 64 7.27 20.66 -4.66
CA SER A 64 7.29 19.25 -4.24
C SER A 64 5.90 18.76 -3.84
N PHE A 65 5.56 17.56 -4.31
CA PHE A 65 4.26 16.93 -4.13
C PHE A 65 4.38 15.58 -3.41
N SER A 66 3.57 15.39 -2.38
CA SER A 66 3.35 14.09 -1.73
C SER A 66 2.05 13.48 -2.24
N LEU A 67 2.13 12.39 -2.99
CA LEU A 67 1.03 11.70 -3.64
C LEU A 67 0.68 10.39 -2.93
N PRO A 68 -0.61 10.08 -2.71
CA PRO A 68 -1.01 8.89 -1.98
C PRO A 68 -0.82 7.62 -2.81
N HIS A 69 -0.23 6.58 -2.21
CA HIS A 69 -0.08 5.25 -2.81
C HIS A 69 -1.23 4.27 -2.46
N GLY A 70 -2.18 4.72 -1.63
CA GLY A 70 -3.31 3.95 -1.14
C GLY A 70 -4.33 4.83 -0.41
N VAL A 71 -5.40 4.21 0.07
CA VAL A 71 -6.48 4.89 0.81
C VAL A 71 -6.42 4.52 2.29
N LEU A 72 -6.48 5.52 3.17
CA LEU A 72 -6.70 5.29 4.60
C LEU A 72 -8.17 4.95 4.81
N LEU A 73 -8.46 3.74 5.30
CA LEU A 73 -9.83 3.27 5.52
C LEU A 73 -10.21 3.15 6.99
N TYR A 74 -9.25 2.94 7.87
CA TYR A 74 -9.53 2.71 9.28
C TYR A 74 -9.79 4.02 10.01
N THR A 75 -10.89 4.07 10.75
CA THR A 75 -11.34 5.28 11.45
C THR A 75 -10.89 5.32 12.91
N ASN A 76 -10.41 4.19 13.44
CA ASN A 76 -9.82 4.11 14.78
C ASN A 76 -8.30 3.97 14.78
N GLU A 77 -7.69 4.27 15.93
CA GLU A 77 -6.23 4.29 16.10
C GLU A 77 -5.62 2.91 16.42
N ALA A 78 -6.45 1.88 16.61
CA ALA A 78 -6.05 0.56 17.08
C ALA A 78 -5.26 -0.28 16.04
N THR A 79 -5.03 0.25 14.84
CA THR A 79 -4.58 -0.56 13.69
C THR A 79 -3.09 -0.84 13.64
N LYS A 80 -2.26 -0.04 14.34
CA LYS A 80 -0.81 -0.28 14.48
C LYS A 80 -0.17 0.61 15.54
N PRO A 81 0.76 0.10 16.36
CA PRO A 81 1.65 0.93 17.16
C PRO A 81 2.35 2.00 16.29
N LYS A 82 2.23 3.27 16.68
CA LYS A 82 2.82 4.45 16.00
C LYS A 82 2.23 4.81 14.62
N ALA A 83 1.08 4.25 14.20
CA ALA A 83 0.41 4.70 12.96
C ALA A 83 -0.08 6.14 13.04
N THR A 84 -0.44 6.59 14.25
CA THR A 84 -0.89 7.95 14.57
C THR A 84 0.17 8.76 15.32
N ASP A 85 1.44 8.32 15.32
CA ASP A 85 2.52 9.08 15.99
C ASP A 85 2.67 10.45 15.32
N ALA A 86 2.17 11.48 16.00
CA ALA A 86 2.12 12.85 15.52
C ALA A 86 3.50 13.34 15.07
N ARG A 87 4.57 12.97 15.78
CA ARG A 87 5.95 13.37 15.42
C ARG A 87 6.40 12.78 14.09
N ARG A 88 5.88 11.61 13.73
CA ARG A 88 6.17 10.97 12.44
C ARG A 88 5.42 11.69 11.33
N LEU A 89 4.14 11.97 11.53
CA LEU A 89 3.26 12.56 10.52
C LEU A 89 3.56 14.06 10.30
N ALA A 90 3.94 14.81 11.33
CA ALA A 90 4.37 16.21 11.25
C ALA A 90 5.50 16.43 10.21
N LYS A 91 6.33 15.40 9.95
CA LYS A 91 7.40 15.47 8.95
C LYS A 91 6.89 15.74 7.53
N PHE A 92 5.61 15.47 7.24
CA PHE A 92 5.00 15.81 5.95
C PHE A 92 4.99 17.32 5.67
N ASN A 93 5.14 18.19 6.68
CA ASN A 93 5.30 19.64 6.48
C ASN A 93 6.50 20.02 5.58
N ARG A 94 7.43 19.09 5.35
CA ARG A 94 8.58 19.28 4.44
C ARG A 94 8.19 19.25 2.96
N PHE A 95 6.99 18.77 2.60
CA PHE A 95 6.48 18.89 1.24
C PHE A 95 5.83 20.26 1.03
N GLY A 96 5.85 20.75 -0.21
CA GLY A 96 5.12 21.94 -0.61
C GLY A 96 3.61 21.69 -0.68
N TYR A 97 3.24 20.58 -1.32
CA TYR A 97 1.86 20.15 -1.52
C TYR A 97 1.68 18.70 -1.09
N ILE A 98 0.59 18.42 -0.37
CA ILE A 98 0.29 17.09 0.17
C ILE A 98 -1.10 16.70 -0.33
N ILE A 99 -1.13 15.77 -1.28
CA ILE A 99 -2.37 15.23 -1.82
C ILE A 99 -2.80 14.05 -0.96
N VAL A 100 -4.06 13.98 -0.56
CA VAL A 100 -4.58 12.89 0.27
C VAL A 100 -5.84 12.28 -0.34
N PRO A 101 -6.11 10.98 -0.07
CA PRO A 101 -7.19 10.27 -0.72
C PRO A 101 -8.58 10.66 -0.21
N ASN A 102 -8.70 11.11 1.04
CA ASN A 102 -9.97 11.40 1.68
C ASN A 102 -9.79 12.37 2.86
N ARG A 103 -10.91 12.87 3.39
CA ARG A 103 -10.94 13.77 4.56
C ARG A 103 -10.35 13.13 5.80
N LEU A 104 -10.63 11.85 6.04
CA LEU A 104 -10.07 11.08 7.15
C LEU A 104 -8.54 11.20 7.24
N ARG A 105 -7.83 11.07 6.09
CA ARG A 105 -6.38 11.25 6.05
C ARG A 105 -5.96 12.71 6.24
N LYS A 106 -6.72 13.68 5.72
CA LYS A 106 -6.47 15.11 5.96
C LYS A 106 -6.53 15.42 7.45
N ASP A 107 -7.61 15.02 8.12
CA ASP A 107 -7.85 15.34 9.52
C ASP A 107 -6.78 14.73 10.42
N LEU A 108 -6.36 13.49 10.13
CA LEU A 108 -5.25 12.85 10.83
C LEU A 108 -3.94 13.64 10.70
N LEU A 109 -3.61 14.12 9.50
CA LEU A 109 -2.39 14.92 9.28
C LEU A 109 -2.47 16.28 9.99
N VAL A 110 -3.62 16.96 9.93
CA VAL A 110 -3.85 18.24 10.62
C VAL A 110 -3.71 18.08 12.13
N ARG A 111 -4.38 17.07 12.72
CA ARG A 111 -4.24 16.75 14.16
C ARG A 111 -2.80 16.40 14.55
N SER A 112 -2.00 15.92 13.60
CA SER A 112 -0.58 15.62 13.80
C SER A 112 0.33 16.83 13.61
N GLY A 113 -0.20 18.04 13.42
CA GLY A 113 0.57 19.28 13.26
C GLY A 113 1.01 19.58 11.83
N VAL A 114 0.42 18.93 10.82
CA VAL A 114 0.66 19.29 9.41
C VAL A 114 -0.24 20.46 9.02
N SER A 115 0.35 21.46 8.37
CA SER A 115 -0.35 22.66 7.88
C SER A 115 -1.51 22.31 6.95
N ALA A 116 -2.73 22.75 7.30
CA ALA A 116 -3.95 22.41 6.58
C ALA A 116 -3.98 22.98 5.16
N GLU A 117 -3.36 24.15 4.94
CA GLU A 117 -3.24 24.85 3.66
C GLU A 117 -2.35 24.11 2.65
N LYS A 118 -1.48 23.21 3.14
CA LYS A 118 -0.67 22.34 2.29
C LYS A 118 -1.41 21.08 1.86
N ILE A 119 -2.57 20.77 2.44
CA ILE A 119 -3.24 19.47 2.28
C ILE A 119 -4.49 19.58 1.38
N PHE A 120 -4.45 18.86 0.27
CA PHE A 120 -5.49 18.83 -0.75
C PHE A 120 -6.11 17.42 -0.85
N VAL A 121 -7.44 17.34 -0.72
CA VAL A 121 -8.17 16.07 -0.83
C VAL A 121 -8.57 15.88 -2.30
N LEU A 122 -7.79 15.10 -3.06
CA LEU A 122 -8.03 14.86 -4.49
C LEU A 122 -8.23 13.38 -4.85
N GLY A 123 -8.29 12.49 -3.85
CA GLY A 123 -8.33 11.06 -4.11
C GLY A 123 -6.96 10.46 -4.33
N CYS A 124 -6.91 9.29 -4.98
CA CYS A 124 -5.67 8.55 -5.20
C CYS A 124 -5.58 8.14 -6.67
N ALA A 125 -4.58 8.67 -7.38
CA ALA A 125 -4.38 8.43 -8.80
C ALA A 125 -4.28 6.93 -9.15
N ARG A 126 -3.77 6.10 -8.23
CA ARG A 126 -3.74 4.64 -8.37
C ARG A 126 -5.11 4.02 -8.65
N TYR A 127 -6.19 4.63 -8.16
CA TYR A 127 -7.55 4.13 -8.32
C TYR A 127 -8.36 4.96 -9.31
N SER A 128 -7.74 5.87 -10.08
CA SER A 128 -8.44 6.63 -11.12
C SER A 128 -8.76 5.74 -12.32
N ALA A 129 -9.82 6.07 -13.05
CA ALA A 129 -10.22 5.31 -14.23
C ALA A 129 -9.10 5.30 -15.30
N GLU A 130 -8.45 6.45 -15.50
CA GLU A 130 -7.34 6.63 -16.44
C GLU A 130 -6.17 5.72 -16.09
N TRP A 131 -5.77 5.69 -14.81
CA TRP A 131 -4.69 4.81 -14.39
C TRP A 131 -5.07 3.34 -14.48
N LEU A 132 -6.30 2.95 -14.13
CA LEU A 132 -6.72 1.55 -14.26
C LEU A 132 -6.70 1.08 -15.72
N GLU A 133 -7.07 1.95 -16.66
CA GLU A 133 -6.98 1.66 -18.10
C GLU A 133 -5.53 1.52 -18.57
N GLN A 134 -4.63 2.43 -18.17
CA GLN A 134 -3.22 2.33 -18.52
C GLN A 134 -2.55 1.13 -17.88
N ASN A 135 -2.82 0.88 -16.59
CA ASN A 135 -2.29 -0.24 -15.85
C ASN A 135 -2.65 -1.57 -16.52
N LYS A 136 -3.90 -1.72 -17.01
CA LYS A 136 -4.35 -2.91 -17.75
C LYS A 136 -3.46 -3.26 -18.94
N LYS A 137 -2.86 -2.25 -19.60
CA LYS A 137 -2.01 -2.40 -20.79
C LYS A 137 -0.58 -2.84 -20.45
N ILE A 138 -0.09 -2.51 -19.26
CA ILE A 138 1.32 -2.71 -18.86
C ILE A 138 1.53 -3.83 -17.84
N ILE A 139 0.48 -4.27 -17.13
CA ILE A 139 0.65 -5.31 -16.12
C ILE A 139 1.09 -6.63 -16.76
N PRO A 140 2.16 -7.28 -16.25
CA PRO A 140 2.51 -8.64 -16.65
C PRO A 140 1.33 -9.58 -16.37
N ARG A 141 1.00 -10.42 -17.35
CA ARG A 141 -0.06 -11.43 -17.23
C ARG A 141 0.54 -12.75 -16.77
N ARG A 142 0.12 -13.23 -15.61
CA ARG A 142 0.53 -14.50 -14.99
C ARG A 142 -0.61 -15.49 -14.88
N ILE A 143 -1.86 -15.03 -14.89
CA ILE A 143 -3.03 -15.90 -14.91
C ILE A 143 -3.32 -16.25 -16.37
N GLU A 144 -3.26 -17.54 -16.70
CA GLU A 144 -3.58 -18.01 -18.04
C GLU A 144 -5.04 -17.72 -18.41
N ALA A 145 -5.30 -17.37 -19.68
CA ALA A 145 -6.66 -17.14 -20.17
C ALA A 145 -7.56 -18.38 -20.08
N THR A 146 -6.96 -19.57 -20.05
CA THR A 146 -7.57 -20.91 -19.88
C THR A 146 -7.97 -21.19 -18.43
N ALA A 147 -7.43 -20.47 -17.44
CA ALA A 147 -7.87 -20.54 -16.05
C ALA A 147 -9.30 -19.98 -15.85
N ASN A 148 -9.96 -19.53 -16.93
CA ASN A 148 -11.36 -19.18 -16.96
C ASN A 148 -12.24 -20.44 -17.08
N SER A 149 -12.34 -21.20 -15.99
CA SER A 149 -13.42 -22.19 -15.89
C SER A 149 -14.76 -21.45 -16.01
N LYS A 150 -15.57 -21.77 -17.02
CA LYS A 150 -16.81 -21.00 -17.32
C LYS A 150 -17.92 -21.23 -16.29
N ASN A 151 -17.78 -22.22 -15.41
CA ASN A 151 -18.85 -22.70 -14.53
C ASN A 151 -18.51 -22.61 -13.03
N ARG A 152 -17.44 -21.89 -12.65
CA ARG A 152 -17.06 -21.70 -11.24
C ARG A 152 -16.92 -20.21 -10.94
N LEU A 153 -17.35 -19.83 -9.73
CA LEU A 153 -17.21 -18.46 -9.26
C LEU A 153 -15.75 -18.19 -8.88
N LYS A 154 -15.13 -17.16 -9.45
CA LYS A 154 -13.75 -16.80 -9.12
C LYS A 154 -13.72 -15.83 -7.95
N VAL A 155 -13.02 -16.23 -6.91
CA VAL A 155 -12.94 -15.50 -5.66
C VAL A 155 -11.47 -15.21 -5.35
N VAL A 156 -11.15 -13.95 -5.14
CA VAL A 156 -9.86 -13.58 -4.54
C VAL A 156 -10.07 -13.22 -3.08
N PHE A 157 -9.35 -13.91 -2.19
CA PHE A 157 -9.31 -13.58 -0.77
C PHE A 157 -8.03 -12.81 -0.44
N MET A 158 -8.19 -11.59 0.08
CA MET A 158 -7.09 -10.67 0.37
C MET A 158 -7.12 -10.27 1.84
N PRO A 159 -6.55 -11.11 2.74
CA PRO A 159 -6.47 -10.81 4.15
C PRO A 159 -5.66 -9.52 4.40
N SER A 160 -6.02 -8.81 5.47
CA SER A 160 -5.30 -7.62 5.92
C SER A 160 -3.94 -7.99 6.50
N LYS A 161 -3.14 -6.99 6.88
CA LYS A 161 -1.95 -7.21 7.70
C LYS A 161 -2.39 -7.86 9.02
N PRO A 162 -1.78 -8.96 9.46
CA PRO A 162 -2.12 -9.55 10.76
C PRO A 162 -1.95 -8.58 11.93
N GLN A 163 -1.00 -7.64 11.80
CA GLN A 163 -0.75 -6.58 12.79
C GLN A 163 -1.90 -5.56 12.94
N CYS A 164 -2.97 -5.68 12.14
CA CYS A 164 -4.20 -4.91 12.31
C CYS A 164 -5.22 -5.64 13.22
N HIS A 165 -4.75 -6.38 14.23
CA HIS A 165 -5.59 -7.10 15.20
C HIS A 165 -6.63 -8.03 14.54
N ALA A 166 -6.19 -8.79 13.53
CA ALA A 166 -7.03 -9.82 12.94
C ALA A 166 -7.15 -11.01 13.91
N ASP A 167 -8.35 -11.57 14.03
CA ASP A 167 -8.59 -12.82 14.74
C ASP A 167 -8.06 -13.99 13.89
N LEU A 168 -6.86 -14.46 14.24
CA LEU A 168 -6.16 -15.50 13.48
C LEU A 168 -6.88 -16.85 13.51
N GLY A 169 -7.57 -17.16 14.61
CA GLY A 169 -8.35 -18.40 14.74
C GLY A 169 -9.53 -18.40 13.77
N ARG A 170 -10.30 -17.30 13.76
CA ARG A 170 -11.40 -17.13 12.81
C ARG A 170 -10.90 -17.06 11.37
N LEU A 171 -9.76 -16.39 11.12
CA LEU A 171 -9.16 -16.32 9.79
C LEU A 171 -8.79 -17.71 9.26
N SER A 172 -8.21 -18.57 10.09
CA SER A 172 -7.91 -19.97 9.74
C SER A 172 -9.19 -20.75 9.39
N ILE A 173 -10.24 -20.59 10.19
CA ILE A 173 -11.57 -21.19 9.90
C ILE A 173 -12.11 -20.67 8.56
N THR A 174 -12.05 -19.36 8.29
CA THR A 174 -12.45 -18.77 7.02
C THR A 174 -11.71 -19.41 5.84
N CYS A 175 -10.39 -19.57 5.96
CA CYS A 175 -9.58 -20.22 4.92
C CYS A 175 -10.05 -21.66 4.66
N ASN A 176 -10.29 -22.43 5.72
CA ASN A 176 -10.76 -23.82 5.59
C ASN A 176 -12.16 -23.90 4.97
N LEU A 177 -13.07 -22.99 5.35
CA LEU A 177 -14.39 -22.89 4.74
C LEU A 177 -14.29 -22.59 3.24
N LEU A 178 -13.51 -21.59 2.86
CA LEU A 178 -13.30 -21.23 1.45
C LEU A 178 -12.68 -22.38 0.64
N ALA A 179 -11.72 -23.11 1.22
CA ALA A 179 -11.08 -24.24 0.57
C ALA A 179 -12.04 -25.43 0.36
N GLY A 180 -13.04 -25.59 1.23
CA GLY A 180 -14.05 -26.66 1.17
C GLY A 180 -15.25 -26.36 0.27
N MET A 181 -15.41 -25.11 -0.21
CA MET A 181 -16.57 -24.74 -1.02
C MET A 181 -16.49 -25.35 -2.43
N LYS A 182 -17.59 -25.97 -2.86
CA LYS A 182 -17.75 -26.50 -4.21
C LYS A 182 -18.10 -25.38 -5.18
N ASN A 183 -17.73 -25.55 -6.45
CA ASN A 183 -18.05 -24.64 -7.56
C ASN A 183 -17.46 -23.21 -7.46
N ILE A 184 -16.41 -23.01 -6.65
CA ILE A 184 -15.67 -21.75 -6.59
C ILE A 184 -14.17 -21.97 -6.79
N ASP A 185 -13.51 -21.07 -7.51
CA ASP A 185 -12.05 -21.03 -7.61
C ASP A 185 -11.56 -19.94 -6.67
N VAL A 186 -10.85 -20.32 -5.60
CA VAL A 186 -10.36 -19.36 -4.59
C VAL A 186 -8.85 -19.21 -4.68
N MET A 187 -8.40 -17.98 -4.91
CA MET A 187 -7.00 -17.60 -4.75
C MET A 187 -6.84 -16.75 -3.50
N ILE A 188 -5.85 -17.05 -2.67
CA ILE A 188 -5.50 -16.22 -1.53
C ILE A 188 -4.29 -15.36 -1.88
N LYS A 189 -4.38 -14.06 -1.62
CA LYS A 189 -3.23 -13.15 -1.67
C LYS A 189 -2.88 -12.67 -0.26
N PRO A 190 -1.95 -13.35 0.42
CA PRO A 190 -1.43 -12.87 1.70
C PRO A 190 -0.86 -11.45 1.56
N HIS A 191 -0.99 -10.66 2.63
CA HIS A 191 -0.45 -9.31 2.62
C HIS A 191 1.09 -9.33 2.39
N THR A 192 1.60 -8.45 1.52
CA THR A 192 3.03 -8.35 1.11
C THR A 192 4.05 -8.10 2.22
N ARG A 193 3.58 -7.94 3.47
CA ARG A 193 4.38 -7.65 4.67
C ARG A 193 4.01 -8.58 5.84
N ALA A 194 3.42 -9.74 5.54
CA ALA A 194 3.07 -10.74 6.55
C ALA A 194 4.30 -11.31 7.30
N GLY A 195 5.53 -11.09 6.80
CA GLY A 195 6.75 -11.48 7.52
C GLY A 195 6.72 -12.96 7.93
N GLY A 196 7.02 -13.23 9.21
CA GLY A 196 7.04 -14.58 9.81
C GLY A 196 5.67 -15.26 9.93
N GLU A 197 4.58 -14.61 9.52
CA GLU A 197 3.21 -15.14 9.63
C GLU A 197 2.70 -15.78 8.33
N LYS A 198 3.60 -16.06 7.37
CA LYS A 198 3.27 -16.85 6.17
C LYS A 198 2.72 -18.24 6.52
N HIS A 199 3.20 -18.84 7.61
CA HIS A 199 2.75 -20.12 8.13
C HIS A 199 1.25 -20.17 8.45
N LEU A 200 0.60 -19.02 8.72
CA LEU A 200 -0.84 -18.97 8.93
C LEU A 200 -1.65 -19.39 7.70
N PHE A 201 -1.02 -19.32 6.52
CA PHE A 201 -1.61 -19.72 5.27
C PHE A 201 -1.02 -21.01 4.71
N GLU A 202 -0.08 -21.65 5.42
CA GLU A 202 0.46 -22.95 5.05
C GLU A 202 -0.54 -24.05 5.45
N GLY A 203 -0.73 -25.03 4.58
CA GLY A 203 -1.63 -26.18 4.85
C GLY A 203 -3.12 -25.92 4.65
N ASN A 204 -3.54 -24.70 4.28
CA ASN A 204 -4.87 -24.52 3.70
C ASN A 204 -4.83 -24.90 2.22
N ASN A 205 -5.87 -25.58 1.72
CA ASN A 205 -5.95 -26.00 0.31
C ASN A 205 -6.31 -24.81 -0.63
N LEU A 206 -5.95 -23.58 -0.28
CA LEU A 206 -6.17 -22.39 -1.12
C LEU A 206 -4.97 -22.17 -2.03
N LEU A 207 -5.23 -21.71 -3.25
CA LEU A 207 -4.17 -21.41 -4.21
C LEU A 207 -3.46 -20.09 -3.82
N ASP A 208 -2.17 -20.14 -3.53
CA ASP A 208 -1.38 -18.96 -3.18
C ASP A 208 -1.10 -18.07 -4.42
N ALA A 209 -1.62 -16.85 -4.37
CA ALA A 209 -1.46 -15.79 -5.35
C ALA A 209 -0.57 -14.63 -4.85
N SER A 210 0.31 -14.89 -3.87
CA SER A 210 1.29 -13.93 -3.35
C SER A 210 2.15 -13.31 -4.47
N HIS A 211 2.49 -14.10 -5.48
CA HIS A 211 3.32 -13.75 -6.63
C HIS A 211 2.58 -13.05 -7.79
N ILE A 212 1.25 -13.01 -7.77
CA ILE A 212 0.42 -12.41 -8.82
C ILE A 212 0.12 -10.94 -8.46
N LEU A 213 0.10 -10.02 -9.41
CA LEU A 213 -0.22 -8.62 -9.09
C LEU A 213 -1.68 -8.48 -8.65
N THR A 214 -1.93 -7.65 -7.62
CA THR A 214 -3.29 -7.39 -7.13
C THR A 214 -4.23 -6.91 -8.25
N ALA A 215 -3.74 -6.09 -9.16
CA ALA A 215 -4.53 -5.60 -10.29
C ALA A 215 -5.01 -6.72 -11.21
N GLU A 216 -4.16 -7.72 -11.45
CA GLU A 216 -4.51 -8.88 -12.26
C GLU A 216 -5.55 -9.77 -11.55
N LEU A 217 -5.39 -9.98 -10.24
CA LEU A 217 -6.36 -10.74 -9.45
C LEU A 217 -7.73 -10.06 -9.39
N CYS A 218 -7.77 -8.73 -9.26
CA CYS A 218 -9.03 -7.97 -9.30
C CYS A 218 -9.70 -8.03 -10.69
N GLU A 219 -8.95 -8.29 -11.77
CA GLU A 219 -9.52 -8.53 -13.10
C GLU A 219 -10.04 -9.96 -13.26
N TRP A 220 -9.28 -10.94 -12.77
CA TRP A 220 -9.64 -12.36 -12.82
C TRP A 220 -10.87 -12.69 -11.95
N ALA A 221 -10.95 -12.11 -10.75
CA ALA A 221 -11.99 -12.44 -9.80
C ALA A 221 -13.37 -11.89 -10.20
N ASP A 222 -14.42 -12.66 -9.91
CA ASP A 222 -15.80 -12.21 -9.94
C ASP A 222 -16.17 -11.51 -8.63
N VAL A 223 -15.63 -11.99 -7.51
CA VAL A 223 -15.86 -11.44 -6.17
C VAL A 223 -14.53 -11.27 -5.43
N SER A 224 -14.35 -10.13 -4.76
CA SER A 224 -13.22 -9.90 -3.85
C SER A 224 -13.65 -10.04 -2.40
N ILE A 225 -12.96 -10.87 -1.62
CA ILE A 225 -13.16 -10.98 -0.17
C ILE A 225 -11.99 -10.29 0.53
N VAL A 226 -12.26 -9.38 1.47
CA VAL A 226 -11.24 -8.57 2.14
C VAL A 226 -11.48 -8.47 3.66
N VAL A 227 -10.42 -8.17 4.41
CA VAL A 227 -10.47 -8.01 5.88
C VAL A 227 -10.16 -6.59 6.34
N GLY A 228 -9.78 -5.66 5.46
CA GLY A 228 -9.45 -4.28 5.86
C GLY A 228 -8.21 -3.75 5.15
N SER A 229 -8.30 -3.62 3.83
CA SER A 229 -7.20 -3.14 3.00
C SER A 229 -7.73 -2.21 1.93
N SER A 230 -6.97 -1.16 1.59
CA SER A 230 -7.33 -0.24 0.51
C SER A 230 -7.41 -0.92 -0.85
N VAL A 231 -6.93 -2.16 -0.97
CA VAL A 231 -7.07 -2.99 -2.16
C VAL A 231 -8.52 -3.20 -2.58
N ILE A 232 -9.48 -3.22 -1.64
CA ILE A 232 -10.92 -3.29 -1.98
C ILE A 232 -11.34 -2.15 -2.91
N THR A 233 -10.70 -0.98 -2.81
CA THR A 233 -10.98 0.17 -3.68
C THR A 233 -10.82 -0.20 -5.14
N GLU A 234 -9.82 -1.02 -5.49
CA GLU A 234 -9.60 -1.42 -6.88
C GLU A 234 -10.70 -2.35 -7.42
N ALA A 235 -11.17 -3.28 -6.59
CA ALA A 235 -12.30 -4.14 -6.94
C ALA A 235 -13.57 -3.32 -7.17
N LEU A 236 -13.86 -2.37 -6.26
CA LEU A 236 -14.99 -1.46 -6.38
C LEU A 236 -14.91 -0.57 -7.63
N MET A 237 -13.73 -0.01 -7.93
CA MET A 237 -13.53 0.78 -9.14
C MET A 237 -13.70 -0.04 -10.43
N LYS A 238 -13.42 -1.34 -10.38
CA LYS A 238 -13.70 -2.29 -11.48
C LYS A 238 -15.15 -2.81 -11.48
N LYS A 239 -16.03 -2.25 -10.64
CA LYS A 239 -17.44 -2.64 -10.48
C LYS A 239 -17.62 -4.11 -10.10
N LYS A 240 -16.65 -4.67 -9.36
CA LYS A 240 -16.71 -6.04 -8.85
C LYS A 240 -17.33 -6.05 -7.46
N PRO A 241 -18.26 -6.98 -7.16
CA PRO A 241 -18.72 -7.22 -5.80
C PRO A 241 -17.54 -7.45 -4.85
N ALA A 242 -17.62 -6.84 -3.66
CA ALA A 242 -16.63 -7.02 -2.61
C ALA A 242 -17.30 -7.35 -1.28
N LEU A 243 -16.81 -8.40 -0.62
CA LEU A 243 -17.26 -8.83 0.70
C LEU A 243 -16.20 -8.46 1.75
N TYR A 244 -16.59 -7.60 2.67
CA TYR A 244 -15.75 -7.20 3.79
C TYR A 244 -16.06 -8.06 5.03
N LEU A 245 -15.05 -8.80 5.49
CA LEU A 245 -15.17 -9.73 6.62
C LEU A 245 -14.94 -9.02 7.95
N LYS A 246 -15.86 -8.14 8.33
CA LYS A 246 -15.80 -7.37 9.59
C LYS A 246 -15.60 -8.25 10.83
N TYR A 247 -16.19 -9.45 10.86
CA TYR A 247 -16.09 -10.35 12.03
C TYR A 247 -14.66 -10.83 12.35
N LEU A 248 -13.70 -10.59 11.46
CA LEU A 248 -12.29 -10.96 11.63
C LEU A 248 -11.46 -9.90 12.35
N HIS A 249 -12.01 -8.73 12.69
CA HIS A 249 -11.28 -7.75 13.51
C HIS A 249 -12.22 -6.76 14.23
N ALA A 250 -11.72 -6.13 15.29
CA ALA A 250 -12.48 -5.13 16.03
C ALA A 250 -12.41 -3.71 15.43
N ASN A 251 -11.49 -3.44 14.49
CA ASN A 251 -11.30 -2.08 13.97
C ASN A 251 -12.52 -1.52 13.23
N THR A 252 -12.78 -0.22 13.34
CA THR A 252 -13.78 0.50 12.53
C THR A 252 -13.17 1.01 11.23
N THR A 253 -13.95 0.98 10.16
CA THR A 253 -13.56 1.45 8.83
C THR A 253 -14.62 2.31 8.18
N LEU A 254 -14.24 3.09 7.17
CA LEU A 254 -15.14 3.88 6.33
C LEU A 254 -16.23 3.06 5.60
N PHE A 255 -16.20 1.73 5.62
CA PHE A 255 -17.27 0.91 5.03
C PHE A 255 -18.49 0.78 5.94
N GLU A 256 -18.35 1.18 7.20
CA GLU A 256 -19.37 1.03 8.24
C GLU A 256 -20.03 2.36 8.61
N GLU A 257 -19.56 3.47 8.01
CA GLU A 257 -20.05 4.85 8.19
C GLU A 257 -20.85 5.30 6.97
#